data_AF-T0Y2Y9-F1
#
_entry.id   AF-T0Y2Y9-F1
#
_cell.length_a   1.000
_cell.length_b   1.000
_cell.length_c   1.000
_cell.angle_alpha   90.00
_cell.angle_beta   90.00
_cell.angle_gamma   90.00
#
_symmetry.space_group_name_H-M   'P 1'
#
loop_
_entity.id
_entity.type
_entity.pdbx_description
1 polymer ?
#
loop_
_entity_poly.entity_id
_entity_poly.type
_entity_poly.pdbx_seq_one_letter_code
_entity_poly.pdbx_strand_id
1 'polypeptide(L)'
;MVTLTRAPNVTEDVSADAAILFKKLVEAKYDDGRHAILIDAHNSRYESAPEKELEGIRMGTEFMDQYVQAIKELKEEHASRSIKLGVSNVELYNALHAPKDLAMGSLNVAIFAFNGYKRAMLQFNANNMIPSLREAVLSHLRSKYGIDAEVYTTDTHAVNSLSKPASVVLGRYTRFRQLKPLIDRAVEQAIDDIGPVSVWHKQYTMKNFLIWGQNSRDRIFTVLSSIMALARIIVPTLIVAGFLAAAWVILLI
;
A
#
# COMPACT_ATOMS: atom_id res chain seq x y z
N MET A 1 9.48 -8.44 -13.77
CA MET A 1 8.63 -7.71 -12.79
C MET A 1 8.01 -8.74 -11.88
N VAL A 2 8.08 -8.54 -10.57
CA VAL A 2 7.53 -9.45 -9.55
C VAL A 2 6.64 -8.63 -8.63
N THR A 3 5.40 -9.06 -8.45
CA THR A 3 4.48 -8.48 -7.47
C THR A 3 4.56 -9.27 -6.17
N LEU A 4 4.67 -8.56 -5.06
CA LEU A 4 4.73 -9.06 -3.71
C LEU A 4 3.38 -8.76 -3.05
N THR A 5 2.70 -9.79 -2.57
CA THR A 5 1.42 -9.64 -1.86
C THR A 5 1.22 -10.77 -0.86
N ARG A 6 0.54 -10.47 0.25
CA ARG A 6 0.03 -11.46 1.21
C ARG A 6 -1.48 -11.61 1.14
N ALA A 7 -2.14 -10.96 0.19
CA ALA A 7 -3.59 -11.05 0.04
C ALA A 7 -4.05 -12.52 -0.02
N PRO A 8 -5.15 -12.89 0.67
CA PRO A 8 -6.12 -12.01 1.32
C PRO A 8 -5.72 -11.49 2.70
N ASN A 9 -4.58 -11.90 3.26
CA ASN A 9 -4.07 -11.35 4.52
C ASN A 9 -3.60 -9.89 4.33
N VAL A 10 -3.30 -9.18 5.41
CA VAL A 10 -2.81 -7.81 5.28
C VAL A 10 -1.45 -7.81 4.58
N THR A 11 -1.33 -6.96 3.57
CA THR A 11 -0.05 -6.65 2.94
C THR A 11 0.38 -5.27 3.42
N GLU A 12 1.41 -5.25 4.27
CA GLU A 12 2.04 -4.03 4.80
C GLU A 12 3.36 -3.74 4.08
N ASP A 13 3.93 -2.57 4.34
CA ASP A 13 5.18 -2.11 3.75
C ASP A 13 6.33 -3.15 3.87
N VAL A 14 7.05 -3.34 2.77
CA VAL A 14 8.36 -4.00 2.76
C VAL A 14 9.47 -3.01 3.12
N SER A 15 10.25 -3.33 4.17
CA SER A 15 11.39 -2.51 4.57
C SER A 15 12.49 -2.47 3.49
N ALA A 16 13.24 -1.37 3.42
CA ALA A 16 14.22 -1.17 2.35
C ALA A 16 15.31 -2.26 2.27
N ASP A 17 15.77 -2.75 3.41
CA ASP A 17 16.72 -3.87 3.52
C ASP A 17 16.12 -5.20 3.04
N ALA A 18 14.86 -5.49 3.41
CA ALA A 18 14.12 -6.65 2.92
C ALA A 18 13.94 -6.59 1.39
N ALA A 19 13.54 -5.44 0.85
CA ALA A 19 13.37 -5.22 -0.59
C ALA A 19 14.68 -5.43 -1.36
N ILE A 20 15.82 -4.98 -0.83
CA ILE A 20 17.14 -5.23 -1.42
C ILE A 20 17.44 -6.72 -1.50
N LEU A 21 17.16 -7.48 -0.43
CA LEU A 21 17.35 -8.93 -0.41
C LEU A 21 16.44 -9.63 -1.43
N PHE A 22 15.14 -9.31 -1.43
CA PHE A 22 14.19 -9.87 -2.39
C PHE A 22 14.64 -9.61 -3.83
N LYS A 23 15.12 -8.40 -4.12
CA LYS A 23 15.58 -8.03 -5.47
C LYS A 23 16.77 -8.89 -5.89
N LYS A 24 17.76 -9.06 -5.01
CA LYS A 24 18.92 -9.93 -5.26
C LYS A 24 18.51 -11.38 -5.47
N LEU A 25 17.56 -11.90 -4.69
CA LEU A 25 17.08 -13.27 -4.83
C LEU A 25 16.35 -13.49 -6.16
N VAL A 26 15.52 -12.54 -6.57
CA VAL A 26 14.84 -12.59 -7.87
C VAL A 26 15.86 -12.48 -9.00
N GLU A 27 16.79 -11.52 -8.95
CA GLU A 27 17.82 -11.34 -9.99
C GLU A 27 18.73 -12.56 -10.11
N ALA A 28 19.10 -13.21 -9.00
CA ALA A 28 19.92 -14.42 -9.01
C ALA A 28 19.25 -15.63 -9.71
N LYS A 29 17.92 -15.60 -9.90
CA LYS A 29 17.21 -16.64 -10.68
C LYS A 29 17.28 -16.42 -12.19
N TYR A 30 17.59 -15.20 -12.65
CA TYR A 30 17.64 -14.88 -14.06
C TYR A 30 19.09 -14.49 -14.41
N ASP A 31 19.88 -15.45 -14.88
CA ASP A 31 21.30 -15.29 -15.22
C ASP A 31 21.53 -14.53 -16.55
N ASP A 32 20.88 -13.38 -16.70
CA ASP A 32 20.89 -12.58 -17.92
C ASP A 32 21.16 -11.10 -17.67
N GLY A 33 21.59 -10.76 -16.45
CA GLY A 33 21.92 -9.39 -16.06
C GLY A 33 20.72 -8.44 -16.06
N ARG A 34 19.48 -8.94 -16.14
CA ARG A 34 18.28 -8.09 -16.07
C ARG A 34 18.01 -7.63 -14.65
N HIS A 35 17.57 -6.39 -14.53
CA HIS A 35 17.12 -5.84 -13.26
C HIS A 35 15.69 -6.24 -12.94
N ALA A 36 15.47 -6.72 -11.72
CA ALA A 36 14.14 -7.02 -11.23
C ALA A 36 13.42 -5.73 -10.80
N ILE A 37 12.20 -5.56 -11.29
CA ILE A 37 11.23 -4.60 -10.76
C ILE A 37 10.39 -5.34 -9.73
N LEU A 38 10.50 -4.96 -8.46
CA LEU A 38 9.62 -5.42 -7.41
C LEU A 38 8.47 -4.43 -7.23
N ILE A 39 7.26 -4.96 -7.06
CA ILE A 39 6.07 -4.17 -6.78
C ILE A 39 5.51 -4.68 -5.46
N ASP A 40 5.49 -3.81 -4.46
CA ASP A 40 4.76 -4.03 -3.22
C ASP A 40 3.27 -3.73 -3.46
N ALA A 41 2.43 -4.75 -3.42
CA ALA A 41 1.00 -4.59 -3.66
C ALA A 41 0.27 -4.36 -2.33
N HIS A 42 0.16 -3.09 -1.95
CA HIS A 42 -0.74 -2.62 -0.89
C HIS A 42 -2.19 -2.81 -1.35
N ASN A 43 -2.68 -4.03 -1.28
CA ASN A 43 -3.90 -4.46 -1.94
C ASN A 43 -4.93 -5.09 -1.00
N SER A 44 -4.59 -5.26 0.28
CA SER A 44 -5.44 -5.95 1.24
C SER A 44 -5.23 -5.42 2.66
N ARG A 45 -6.31 -4.94 3.28
CA ARG A 45 -6.35 -4.57 4.71
C ARG A 45 -7.76 -4.72 5.28
N TYR A 46 -7.85 -5.13 6.53
CA TYR A 46 -9.10 -5.28 7.28
C TYR A 46 -8.90 -4.90 8.75
N GLU A 47 -9.95 -4.40 9.42
CA GLU A 47 -9.84 -3.80 10.76
C GLU A 47 -9.47 -4.81 11.86
N SER A 48 -9.91 -6.06 11.72
CA SER A 48 -9.64 -7.13 12.69
C SER A 48 -8.30 -7.83 12.45
N ALA A 49 -7.39 -7.20 11.70
CA ALA A 49 -6.07 -7.76 11.45
C ALA A 49 -5.29 -7.91 12.76
N PRO A 50 -4.63 -9.06 13.00
CA PRO A 50 -3.74 -9.22 14.15
C PRO A 50 -2.64 -8.16 14.13
N GLU A 51 -2.25 -7.64 15.29
CA GLU A 51 -1.18 -6.63 15.42
C GLU A 51 0.10 -7.06 14.71
N LYS A 52 0.44 -8.35 14.79
CA LYS A 52 1.56 -8.95 14.07
C LYS A 52 1.50 -8.70 12.57
N GLU A 53 0.33 -8.83 11.93
CA GLU A 53 0.19 -8.57 10.48
C GLU A 53 0.39 -7.09 10.11
N LEU A 54 0.35 -6.18 11.08
CA LEU A 54 0.54 -4.74 10.90
C LEU A 54 2.01 -4.31 11.08
N GLU A 55 2.92 -5.19 11.48
CA GLU A 55 4.32 -4.86 11.77
C GLU A 55 5.17 -4.59 10.52
N GLY A 56 4.63 -4.87 9.33
CA GLY A 56 5.37 -4.79 8.06
C GLY A 56 6.28 -5.98 7.81
N ILE A 57 6.83 -6.04 6.60
CA ILE A 57 7.80 -7.06 6.21
C ILE A 57 9.19 -6.50 6.50
N ARG A 58 9.76 -6.97 7.60
CA ARG A 58 11.07 -6.51 8.10
C ARG A 58 12.05 -7.67 8.23
N MET A 59 13.34 -7.36 8.19
CA MET A 59 14.39 -8.35 8.42
C MET A 59 14.19 -9.07 9.76
N GLY A 60 14.30 -10.40 9.74
CA GLY A 60 14.14 -11.26 10.93
C GLY A 60 12.69 -11.56 11.32
N THR A 61 11.70 -11.11 10.55
CA THR A 61 10.28 -11.49 10.76
C THR A 61 9.93 -12.78 10.01
N GLU A 62 8.92 -13.52 10.49
CA GLU A 62 8.43 -14.71 9.77
C GLU A 62 7.90 -14.38 8.36
N PHE A 63 7.37 -13.18 8.16
CA PHE A 63 6.86 -12.75 6.86
C PHE A 63 8.00 -12.60 5.85
N MET A 64 9.16 -12.13 6.31
CA MET A 64 10.37 -12.11 5.49
C MET A 64 10.69 -13.51 4.97
N ASP A 65 10.69 -14.51 5.86
CA ASP A 65 10.99 -15.90 5.50
C ASP A 65 9.97 -16.47 4.51
N GLN A 66 8.67 -16.16 4.69
CA GLN A 66 7.62 -16.53 3.75
C GLN A 66 7.87 -15.95 2.35
N TYR A 67 8.23 -14.65 2.27
CA TYR A 67 8.56 -14.01 0.99
C TYR A 67 9.82 -14.59 0.36
N VAL A 68 10.88 -14.83 1.15
CA VAL A 68 12.10 -15.49 0.67
C VAL A 68 11.78 -16.86 0.10
N GLN A 69 10.94 -17.64 0.80
CA GLN A 69 10.54 -18.97 0.35
C GLN A 69 9.72 -18.90 -0.95
N ALA A 70 8.71 -18.02 -1.01
CA ALA A 70 7.90 -17.80 -2.21
C ALA A 70 8.77 -17.38 -3.42
N ILE A 71 9.75 -16.49 -3.19
CA ILE A 71 10.70 -16.08 -4.24
C ILE A 71 11.53 -17.27 -4.71
N LYS A 72 12.03 -18.13 -3.81
CA LYS A 72 12.80 -19.33 -4.17
C LYS A 72 11.98 -20.34 -4.98
N GLU A 73 10.69 -20.44 -4.68
CA GLU A 73 9.74 -21.34 -5.37
C GLU A 73 9.25 -20.79 -6.71
N LEU A 74 9.57 -19.55 -7.06
CA LEU A 74 9.27 -19.01 -8.39
C LEU A 74 9.83 -19.95 -9.46
N LYS A 75 8.93 -20.48 -10.28
CA LYS A 75 9.26 -21.32 -11.43
C LYS A 75 9.73 -20.42 -12.56
N GLU A 76 10.79 -20.85 -13.24
CA GLU A 76 11.19 -20.26 -14.51
C GLU A 76 10.17 -20.67 -15.56
N GLU A 77 9.32 -19.73 -15.96
CA GLU A 77 8.52 -19.88 -17.17
C GLU A 77 9.25 -19.30 -18.37
N HIS A 78 9.04 -19.90 -19.54
CA HIS A 78 9.71 -19.51 -20.77
C HIS A 78 9.52 -18.02 -21.07
N ALA A 79 10.63 -17.32 -21.23
CA ALA A 79 10.66 -15.92 -21.62
C ALA A 79 9.94 -15.72 -22.96
N SER A 80 8.79 -15.04 -22.94
CA SER A 80 8.18 -14.55 -24.17
C SER A 80 9.04 -13.43 -24.74
N ARG A 81 9.46 -13.55 -26.00
CA ARG A 81 10.16 -12.46 -26.72
C ARG A 81 9.23 -11.35 -27.18
N SER A 82 7.92 -11.58 -27.18
CA SER A 82 6.92 -10.61 -27.59
C SER A 82 5.92 -10.37 -26.46
N ILE A 83 5.86 -9.12 -26.01
CA ILE A 83 4.86 -8.67 -25.03
C ILE A 83 3.93 -7.69 -25.73
N LYS A 84 2.64 -7.87 -25.53
CA LYS A 84 1.63 -6.88 -25.88
C LYS A 84 1.11 -6.26 -24.60
N LEU A 85 0.74 -4.99 -24.68
CA LEU A 85 0.15 -4.24 -23.58
C LEU A 85 -1.02 -3.44 -24.14
N GLY A 86 -2.13 -3.46 -23.41
CA GLY A 86 -3.18 -2.46 -23.58
C GLY A 86 -3.40 -1.76 -22.26
N VAL A 87 -3.66 -0.45 -22.31
CA VAL A 87 -3.84 0.38 -21.12
C VAL A 87 -5.13 1.17 -21.21
N SER A 88 -5.71 1.46 -20.04
CA SER A 88 -6.85 2.38 -19.96
C SER A 88 -6.89 3.09 -18.63
N ASN A 89 -7.68 4.16 -18.60
CA ASN A 89 -7.93 4.97 -17.43
C ASN A 89 -9.41 5.37 -17.40
N VAL A 90 -10.07 5.15 -16.27
CA VAL A 90 -11.45 5.58 -16.04
C VAL A 90 -11.52 6.37 -14.73
N GLU A 91 -11.96 7.62 -14.80
CA GLU A 91 -12.19 8.46 -13.64
C GLU A 91 -13.22 7.78 -12.70
N LEU A 92 -12.84 7.53 -11.45
CA LEU A 92 -13.69 6.85 -10.47
C LEU A 92 -14.31 7.82 -9.47
N TYR A 93 -13.55 8.82 -9.02
CA TYR A 93 -13.92 9.61 -7.86
C TYR A 93 -15.18 10.44 -8.11
N ASN A 94 -15.25 11.18 -9.21
CA ASN A 94 -16.42 11.96 -9.58
C ASN A 94 -17.55 11.05 -10.09
N ALA A 95 -17.22 10.00 -10.84
CA ALA A 95 -18.20 9.01 -11.31
C ALA A 95 -18.99 8.34 -10.16
N LEU A 96 -18.37 8.21 -8.99
CA LEU A 96 -18.97 7.65 -7.78
C LEU A 96 -19.43 8.72 -6.77
N HIS A 97 -19.49 9.99 -7.18
CA HIS A 97 -19.92 11.12 -6.35
C HIS A 97 -19.08 11.30 -5.07
N ALA A 98 -17.76 11.34 -5.23
CA ALA A 98 -16.79 11.59 -4.16
C ALA A 98 -16.92 10.62 -2.97
N PRO A 99 -16.75 9.30 -3.18
CA PRO A 99 -16.92 8.32 -2.12
C PRO A 99 -15.82 8.47 -1.06
N LYS A 100 -16.14 8.09 0.18
CA LYS A 100 -15.28 8.31 1.36
C LYS A 100 -14.00 7.45 1.36
N ASP A 101 -14.00 6.34 0.63
CA ASP A 101 -12.95 5.33 0.58
C ASP A 101 -12.16 5.30 -0.74
N LEU A 102 -12.31 6.34 -1.58
CA LEU A 102 -11.42 6.60 -2.72
C LEU A 102 -10.84 8.01 -2.61
N ALA A 103 -9.59 8.15 -3.04
CA ALA A 103 -8.97 9.44 -3.29
C ALA A 103 -9.33 9.91 -4.70
N MET A 104 -9.17 11.23 -4.94
CA MET A 104 -9.38 11.83 -6.25
C MET A 104 -8.48 11.17 -7.30
N GLY A 105 -9.07 10.63 -8.36
CA GLY A 105 -8.33 10.00 -9.45
C GLY A 105 -9.10 8.91 -10.16
N SER A 106 -8.35 8.13 -10.92
CA SER A 106 -8.88 7.13 -11.83
C SER A 106 -8.51 5.71 -11.40
N LEU A 107 -9.28 4.76 -11.90
CA LEU A 107 -8.86 3.37 -12.09
C LEU A 107 -7.91 3.33 -13.28
N ASN A 108 -6.68 2.86 -13.07
CA ASN A 108 -5.76 2.53 -14.16
C ASN A 108 -5.77 1.02 -14.37
N VAL A 109 -5.88 0.59 -15.63
CA VAL A 109 -5.80 -0.82 -16.01
C VAL A 109 -4.66 -0.99 -17.01
N ALA A 110 -3.81 -1.98 -16.76
CA ALA A 110 -2.78 -2.43 -17.68
C ALA A 110 -2.94 -3.93 -17.91
N ILE A 111 -3.13 -4.36 -19.16
CA ILE A 111 -3.31 -5.76 -19.53
C ILE A 111 -2.11 -6.22 -20.36
N PHE A 112 -1.27 -7.03 -19.75
CA PHE A 112 -0.17 -7.70 -20.42
C PHE A 112 -0.67 -8.95 -21.11
N ALA A 113 -0.36 -9.11 -22.40
CA ALA A 113 -0.66 -10.31 -23.16
C ALA A 113 0.63 -10.93 -23.70
N PHE A 114 0.89 -12.18 -23.31
CA PHE A 114 2.08 -12.96 -23.68
C PHE A 114 1.78 -14.46 -23.59
N ASN A 115 2.40 -15.27 -24.45
CA ASN A 115 2.23 -16.73 -24.48
C ASN A 115 0.77 -17.23 -24.49
N GLY A 116 -0.16 -16.47 -25.08
CA GLY A 116 -1.60 -16.81 -25.09
C GLY A 116 -2.35 -16.49 -23.79
N TYR A 117 -1.67 -16.00 -22.76
CA TYR A 117 -2.25 -15.59 -21.48
C TYR A 117 -2.42 -14.08 -21.43
N LYS A 118 -3.37 -13.62 -20.61
CA LYS A 118 -3.57 -12.21 -20.26
C LYS A 118 -3.46 -12.05 -18.75
N ARG A 119 -2.64 -11.08 -18.31
CA ARG A 119 -2.46 -10.69 -16.91
C ARG A 119 -2.78 -9.20 -16.77
N ALA A 120 -3.69 -8.84 -15.88
CA ALA A 120 -4.08 -7.45 -15.65
C ALA A 120 -3.55 -6.91 -14.31
N MET A 121 -3.20 -5.63 -14.32
CA MET A 121 -2.94 -4.83 -13.12
C MET A 121 -4.02 -3.76 -13.03
N LEU A 122 -4.75 -3.73 -11.91
CA LEU A 122 -5.79 -2.75 -11.66
C LEU A 122 -5.36 -1.87 -10.49
N GLN A 123 -5.03 -0.61 -10.78
CA GLN A 123 -4.61 0.33 -9.76
C GLN A 123 -5.76 1.27 -9.39
N PHE A 124 -6.09 1.31 -8.10
CA PHE A 124 -7.06 2.23 -7.52
C PHE A 124 -6.35 3.31 -6.71
N ASN A 125 -6.80 4.57 -6.81
CA ASN A 125 -6.34 5.60 -5.90
C ASN A 125 -7.05 5.47 -4.53
N ALA A 126 -6.49 4.62 -3.67
CA ALA A 126 -7.02 4.28 -2.35
C ALA A 126 -5.87 3.91 -1.39
N ASN A 127 -6.17 3.76 -0.11
CA ASN A 127 -5.18 3.38 0.92
C ASN A 127 -4.93 1.87 1.02
N ASN A 128 -5.88 1.07 0.57
CA ASN A 128 -5.88 -0.40 0.53
C ASN A 128 -7.27 -0.84 0.04
N MET A 129 -7.54 -2.15 -0.04
CA MET A 129 -8.85 -2.70 -0.35
C MET A 129 -9.25 -3.77 0.68
N ILE A 130 -10.55 -3.90 0.99
CA ILE A 130 -11.00 -5.03 1.81
C ILE A 130 -10.87 -6.34 1.01
N PRO A 131 -10.52 -7.48 1.66
CA PRO A 131 -10.32 -8.74 0.95
C PRO A 131 -11.52 -9.20 0.13
N SER A 132 -12.75 -9.02 0.63
CA SER A 132 -13.97 -9.44 -0.05
C SER A 132 -14.27 -8.66 -1.33
N LEU A 133 -13.99 -7.35 -1.35
CA LEU A 133 -14.12 -6.54 -2.55
C LEU A 133 -13.02 -6.92 -3.55
N ARG A 134 -11.78 -7.10 -3.09
CA ARG A 134 -10.67 -7.54 -3.93
C ARG A 134 -11.02 -8.84 -4.63
N GLU A 135 -11.47 -9.83 -3.88
CA GLU A 135 -11.85 -11.13 -4.44
C GLU A 135 -12.99 -11.00 -5.45
N ALA A 136 -14.00 -10.18 -5.16
CA ALA A 136 -15.09 -9.91 -6.11
C ALA A 136 -14.58 -9.31 -7.43
N VAL A 137 -13.61 -8.39 -7.38
CA VAL A 137 -12.98 -7.81 -8.58
C VAL A 137 -12.19 -8.87 -9.35
N LEU A 138 -11.33 -9.64 -8.69
CA LEU A 138 -10.49 -10.65 -9.33
C LEU A 138 -11.32 -11.79 -9.94
N SER A 139 -12.26 -12.33 -9.17
CA SER A 139 -13.19 -13.35 -9.64
C SER A 139 -14.04 -12.86 -10.83
N HIS A 140 -14.43 -11.58 -10.84
CA HIS A 140 -15.15 -10.98 -11.97
C HIS A 140 -14.29 -10.91 -13.23
N LEU A 141 -13.03 -10.47 -13.13
CA LEU A 141 -12.13 -10.44 -14.29
C LEU A 141 -11.85 -11.83 -14.86
N ARG A 142 -11.61 -12.81 -13.97
CA ARG A 142 -11.39 -14.19 -14.35
C ARG A 142 -12.62 -14.80 -15.03
N SER A 143 -13.81 -14.61 -14.46
CA SER A 143 -15.05 -15.20 -14.97
C SER A 143 -15.58 -14.54 -16.26
N LYS A 144 -15.56 -13.21 -16.35
CA LYS A 144 -16.10 -12.49 -17.51
C LYS A 144 -15.13 -12.45 -18.69
N TYR A 145 -13.83 -12.26 -18.43
CA TYR A 145 -12.84 -11.99 -19.49
C TYR A 145 -11.77 -13.09 -19.63
N GLY A 146 -11.71 -14.06 -18.71
CA GLY A 146 -10.63 -15.06 -18.71
C GLY A 146 -9.26 -14.46 -18.42
N ILE A 147 -9.21 -13.34 -17.67
CA ILE A 147 -7.98 -12.60 -17.38
C ILE A 147 -7.60 -12.82 -15.93
N ASP A 148 -6.37 -13.29 -15.69
CA ASP A 148 -5.78 -13.28 -14.35
C ASP A 148 -5.39 -11.85 -13.99
N ALA A 149 -5.61 -11.44 -12.74
CA ALA A 149 -5.38 -10.06 -12.35
C ALA A 149 -4.81 -9.94 -10.95
N GLU A 150 -4.27 -8.77 -10.66
CA GLU A 150 -3.99 -8.32 -9.30
C GLU A 150 -4.44 -6.87 -9.14
N VAL A 151 -4.86 -6.54 -7.92
CA VAL A 151 -5.25 -5.18 -7.51
C VAL A 151 -4.07 -4.50 -6.86
N TYR A 152 -3.91 -3.21 -7.12
CA TYR A 152 -2.93 -2.33 -6.52
C TYR A 152 -3.64 -1.10 -5.99
N THR A 153 -3.15 -0.54 -4.89
CA THR A 153 -3.57 0.78 -4.44
C THR A 153 -2.38 1.71 -4.32
N THR A 154 -2.63 3.00 -4.46
CA THR A 154 -1.58 4.03 -4.45
C THR A 154 -1.05 4.34 -3.05
N ASP A 155 -1.83 4.03 -2.02
CA ASP A 155 -1.57 4.34 -0.61
C ASP A 155 -1.11 5.79 -0.34
N THR A 156 -1.77 6.76 -0.99
CA THR A 156 -1.42 8.19 -0.86
C THR A 156 -1.79 8.79 0.50
N HIS A 157 -2.46 8.03 1.37
CA HIS A 157 -3.12 8.50 2.59
C HIS A 157 -4.06 9.70 2.40
N ALA A 158 -4.45 10.07 1.17
CA ALA A 158 -5.33 11.22 0.93
C ALA A 158 -6.74 11.03 1.53
N VAL A 159 -7.19 9.78 1.69
CA VAL A 159 -8.45 9.43 2.36
C VAL A 159 -8.31 9.30 3.89
N ASN A 160 -7.08 9.20 4.38
CA ASN A 160 -6.76 9.06 5.79
C ASN A 160 -6.44 10.45 6.37
N SER A 161 -7.03 10.76 7.52
CA SER A 161 -6.85 12.05 8.21
C SER A 161 -6.42 11.77 9.64
N LEU A 162 -5.78 12.74 10.30
CA LEU A 162 -5.54 12.67 11.75
C LEU A 162 -6.82 12.37 12.56
N SER A 163 -8.00 12.67 12.00
CA SER A 163 -9.33 12.42 12.58
C SER A 163 -10.04 11.16 12.05
N LYS A 164 -9.51 10.52 11.00
CA LYS A 164 -10.10 9.33 10.37
C LYS A 164 -9.06 8.21 10.43
N PRO A 165 -9.30 7.15 11.22
CA PRO A 165 -8.30 6.09 11.39
C PRO A 165 -7.89 5.51 10.04
N ALA A 166 -6.65 4.99 9.96
CA ALA A 166 -6.05 4.31 8.79
C ALA A 166 -6.87 3.12 8.22
N SER A 167 -8.06 2.89 8.78
CA SER A 167 -9.11 1.94 8.47
C SER A 167 -10.03 2.31 7.30
N VAL A 168 -9.88 3.48 6.66
CA VAL A 168 -10.72 3.85 5.51
C VAL A 168 -10.12 3.25 4.24
N VAL A 169 -10.44 1.97 4.02
CA VAL A 169 -9.99 1.18 2.87
C VAL A 169 -11.13 0.99 1.87
N LEU A 170 -10.77 0.81 0.60
CA LEU A 170 -11.73 0.65 -0.49
C LEU A 170 -12.59 -0.59 -0.26
N GLY A 171 -13.90 -0.42 -0.30
CA GLY A 171 -14.88 -1.47 -0.04
C GLY A 171 -15.65 -1.28 1.25
N ARG A 172 -15.20 -0.37 2.12
CA ARG A 172 -15.95 -0.02 3.34
C ARG A 172 -17.25 0.72 3.02
N TYR A 173 -17.22 1.60 2.03
CA TYR A 173 -18.39 2.38 1.62
C TYR A 173 -18.76 2.11 0.16
N THR A 174 -17.77 1.92 -0.70
CA THR A 174 -17.96 1.64 -2.11
C THR A 174 -18.17 0.15 -2.35
N ARG A 175 -19.31 -0.25 -2.89
CA ARG A 175 -19.64 -1.66 -3.14
C ARG A 175 -19.19 -2.11 -4.52
N PHE A 176 -18.91 -3.40 -4.67
CA PHE A 176 -18.54 -4.00 -5.97
C PHE A 176 -19.54 -3.65 -7.10
N ARG A 177 -20.85 -3.65 -6.80
CA ARG A 177 -21.90 -3.29 -7.77
C ARG A 177 -21.71 -1.90 -8.39
N GLN A 178 -21.19 -0.94 -7.62
CA GLN A 178 -20.93 0.43 -8.09
C GLN A 178 -19.66 0.49 -8.95
N LEU A 179 -18.63 -0.28 -8.58
CA LEU A 179 -17.35 -0.33 -9.30
C LEU A 179 -17.43 -1.14 -10.60
N LYS A 180 -18.21 -2.21 -10.61
CA LYS A 180 -18.32 -3.16 -11.73
C LYS A 180 -18.47 -2.49 -13.11
N PRO A 181 -19.41 -1.55 -13.36
CA PRO A 181 -19.54 -0.95 -14.68
C PRO A 181 -18.32 -0.11 -15.09
N LEU A 182 -17.63 0.51 -14.13
CA LEU A 182 -16.44 1.32 -14.38
C LEU A 182 -15.22 0.42 -14.63
N ILE A 183 -15.12 -0.69 -13.90
CA ILE A 183 -14.12 -1.75 -14.14
C ILE A 183 -14.34 -2.37 -15.51
N ASP A 184 -15.57 -2.74 -15.86
CA ASP A 184 -15.92 -3.32 -17.16
C ASP A 184 -15.48 -2.39 -18.30
N ARG A 185 -15.83 -1.11 -18.20
CA ARG A 185 -15.41 -0.09 -19.17
C ARG A 185 -13.88 0.00 -19.29
N ALA A 186 -13.17 0.07 -18.16
CA ALA A 186 -11.73 0.18 -18.17
C ALA A 186 -11.07 -1.07 -18.77
N VAL A 187 -11.52 -2.26 -18.39
CA VAL A 187 -10.98 -3.53 -18.92
C VAL A 187 -11.27 -3.66 -20.42
N GLU A 188 -12.47 -3.34 -20.88
CA GLU A 188 -12.84 -3.39 -22.31
C GLU A 188 -11.98 -2.42 -23.13
N GLN A 189 -11.81 -1.17 -22.67
CA GLN A 189 -10.91 -0.21 -23.31
C GLN A 189 -9.46 -0.68 -23.35
N ALA A 190 -8.97 -1.30 -22.26
CA ALA A 190 -7.61 -1.84 -22.22
C ALA A 190 -7.44 -3.08 -23.11
N ILE A 191 -8.49 -3.87 -23.34
CA ILE A 191 -8.48 -5.00 -24.28
C ILE A 191 -8.38 -4.48 -25.72
N ASP A 192 -9.16 -3.45 -26.04
CA ASP A 192 -9.17 -2.83 -27.37
C ASP A 192 -7.83 -2.14 -27.72
N ASP A 193 -7.09 -1.69 -26.70
CA ASP A 193 -5.78 -1.04 -26.83
C ASP A 193 -4.59 -2.03 -26.87
N ILE A 194 -4.82 -3.36 -26.88
CA ILE A 194 -3.72 -4.33 -26.85
C ILE A 194 -2.88 -4.27 -28.14
N GLY A 195 -1.67 -3.71 -28.03
CA GLY A 195 -0.70 -3.62 -29.11
C GLY A 195 0.69 -4.17 -28.72
N PRO A 196 1.57 -4.47 -29.69
CA PRO A 196 2.96 -4.84 -29.40
C PRO A 196 3.70 -3.67 -28.74
N VAL A 197 4.46 -3.95 -27.68
CA VAL A 197 5.25 -2.94 -26.96
C VAL A 197 6.67 -3.41 -26.66
N SER A 198 7.56 -2.43 -26.46
CA SER A 198 8.91 -2.64 -25.95
C SER A 198 8.99 -2.10 -24.52
N VAL A 199 9.58 -2.88 -23.61
CA VAL A 199 9.67 -2.53 -22.19
C VAL A 199 11.09 -2.07 -21.87
N TRP A 200 11.21 -0.90 -21.24
CA TRP A 200 12.47 -0.33 -20.77
C TRP A 200 12.35 0.03 -19.29
N HIS A 201 13.41 -0.21 -18.53
CA HIS A 201 13.48 0.17 -17.13
C HIS A 201 14.75 0.99 -16.89
N LYS A 202 14.62 2.09 -16.15
CA LYS A 202 15.75 2.92 -15.74
C LYS A 202 15.57 3.35 -14.30
N GLN A 203 16.62 3.15 -13.51
CA GLN A 203 16.68 3.56 -12.11
C GLN A 203 17.54 4.81 -11.98
N TYR A 204 17.12 5.72 -11.09
CA TYR A 204 17.85 6.93 -10.75
C TYR A 204 17.95 7.06 -9.24
N THR A 205 19.08 7.55 -8.75
CA THR A 205 19.25 7.88 -7.34
C THR A 205 19.13 9.39 -7.17
N MET A 206 18.07 9.83 -6.50
CA MET A 206 17.93 11.24 -6.10
C MET A 206 18.84 11.49 -4.89
N LYS A 207 19.88 12.31 -5.09
CA LYS A 207 20.75 12.77 -4.00
C LYS A 207 20.12 13.98 -3.31
N ASN A 208 20.41 14.17 -2.03
CA ASN A 208 19.97 15.33 -1.24
C ASN A 208 18.44 15.50 -1.13
N PHE A 209 17.68 14.40 -1.22
CA PHE A 209 16.25 14.44 -0.94
C PHE A 209 16.03 14.46 0.58
N LEU A 210 15.60 15.61 1.11
CA LEU A 210 15.38 15.80 2.55
C LEU A 210 14.05 15.14 2.94
N ILE A 211 14.16 14.01 3.64
CA ILE A 211 13.03 13.36 4.30
C ILE A 211 13.13 13.55 5.81
N TRP A 212 11.99 13.46 6.48
CA TRP A 212 11.99 13.24 7.92
C TRP A 212 12.65 11.88 8.15
N GLY A 213 13.73 11.85 8.93
CA GLY A 213 14.50 10.63 9.17
C GLY A 213 13.63 9.50 9.73
N GLN A 214 14.06 8.26 9.58
CA GLN A 214 13.29 7.05 9.93
C GLN A 214 12.65 7.12 11.34
N ASN A 215 13.34 7.75 12.30
CA ASN A 215 12.88 7.84 13.69
C ASN A 215 12.34 9.23 14.07
N SER A 216 12.03 10.10 13.11
CA SER A 216 11.55 11.46 13.40
C SER A 216 10.23 11.44 14.16
N ARG A 217 9.31 10.52 13.81
CA ARG A 217 8.06 10.34 14.55
C ARG A 217 8.33 9.88 15.99
N ASP A 218 9.15 8.84 16.15
CA ASP A 218 9.47 8.27 17.48
C ASP A 218 10.17 9.29 18.37
N ARG A 219 11.09 10.09 17.82
CA ARG A 219 11.73 11.19 18.56
C ARG A 219 10.72 12.22 19.02
N ILE A 220 9.78 12.62 18.17
CA ILE A 220 8.73 13.57 18.56
C ILE A 220 7.84 12.97 19.64
N PHE A 221 7.41 11.71 19.51
CA PHE A 221 6.62 11.03 20.54
C PHE A 221 7.38 10.89 21.86
N THR A 222 8.69 10.63 21.80
CA THR A 222 9.55 10.53 22.99
C THR A 222 9.66 11.88 23.70
N VAL A 223 9.85 12.96 22.93
CA VAL A 223 9.89 14.34 23.48
C VAL A 223 8.54 14.71 24.08
N LEU A 224 7.43 14.44 23.38
CA LEU A 224 6.07 14.70 23.90
C LEU A 224 5.78 13.92 25.18
N SER A 225 6.17 12.64 25.22
CA SER A 225 5.98 11.79 26.40
C SER A 225 6.80 12.29 27.59
N SER A 226 8.03 12.75 27.34
CA SER A 226 8.90 13.35 28.36
C SER A 226 8.30 14.66 28.90
N ILE A 227 7.79 15.53 28.02
CA ILE A 227 7.12 16.78 28.42
C ILE A 227 5.87 16.47 29.26
N MET A 228 5.04 15.51 28.84
CA MET A 228 3.85 15.11 29.59
C MET A 228 4.19 14.52 30.95
N ALA A 229 5.25 13.72 31.06
CA ALA A 229 5.72 13.18 32.33
C ALA A 229 6.17 14.29 33.28
N LEU A 230 6.93 15.27 32.78
CA LEU A 230 7.38 16.41 33.58
C LEU A 230 6.20 17.30 34.01
N ALA A 231 5.26 17.57 33.11
CA ALA A 231 4.08 18.36 33.39
C ALA A 231 3.22 17.75 34.52
N ARG A 232 3.09 16.41 34.56
CA ARG A 232 2.38 15.71 35.65
C ARG A 232 3.01 15.92 37.03
N ILE A 233 4.29 16.26 37.12
CA ILE A 233 4.98 16.54 38.39
C ILE A 233 4.92 18.04 38.71
N ILE A 234 5.26 18.89 37.74
CA ILE A 234 5.38 20.34 37.97
C ILE A 234 4.02 20.98 38.24
N VAL A 235 2.98 20.63 37.46
CA VAL A 235 1.68 21.29 37.55
C VAL A 235 1.04 21.13 38.93
N PRO A 236 0.92 19.92 39.51
CA PRO A 236 0.38 19.77 40.87
C PRO A 236 1.24 20.48 41.92
N THR A 237 2.57 20.45 41.77
CA THR A 237 3.49 21.11 42.70
C THR A 237 3.29 22.62 42.72
N LEU A 238 3.16 23.26 41.56
CA LEU A 238 2.88 24.68 41.45
C LEU A 238 1.50 25.04 42.02
N ILE A 239 0.48 24.20 41.79
CA ILE A 239 -0.85 24.41 42.35
C ILE A 239 -0.79 24.38 43.88
N VAL A 240 -0.15 23.37 44.48
CA VAL A 240 0.00 23.24 45.93
C VAL A 240 0.81 24.41 46.51
N ALA A 241 1.94 24.75 45.90
CA ALA A 241 2.76 25.88 46.33
C ALA A 241 1.99 27.22 46.25
N GLY A 242 1.18 27.41 45.21
CA GLY A 242 0.31 28.57 45.05
C GLY A 242 -0.73 28.67 46.16
N PHE A 243 -1.39 27.55 46.52
CA PHE A 243 -2.32 27.52 47.65
C PHE A 243 -1.63 27.84 48.98
N LEU A 244 -0.44 27.30 49.23
CA LEU A 244 0.33 27.59 50.43
C LEU A 244 0.74 29.07 50.52
N ALA A 245 1.22 29.65 49.41
CA ALA A 245 1.58 31.06 49.34
C ALA A 245 0.37 31.97 49.58
N ALA A 246 -0.79 31.64 48.98
CA ALA A 246 -2.03 32.39 49.19
C ALA A 246 -2.49 32.32 50.66
N ALA A 247 -2.44 31.13 51.28
CA ALA A 247 -2.76 30.96 52.69
C ALA A 247 -1.83 31.76 53.61
N TRP A 248 -0.53 31.80 53.31
CA TRP A 248 0.44 32.58 54.06
C TRP A 248 0.17 34.08 53.98
N VAL A 249 -0.15 34.61 52.79
CA VAL A 249 -0.51 36.02 52.61
C VAL A 249 -1.79 36.37 53.38
N ILE A 250 -2.81 35.51 53.36
CA ILE A 250 -4.05 35.73 54.11
C ILE A 250 -3.79 35.77 55.61
N LEU A 251 -2.89 34.93 56.13
CA LEU A 251 -2.54 34.91 57.56
C LEU A 251 -1.72 36.13 58.03
N LEU A 252 -1.14 36.89 57.10
CA LEU A 252 -0.35 38.09 57.38
C LEU A 252 -1.16 39.40 57.36
N ILE A 253 -2.42 39.35 56.88
CA ILE A 253 -3.37 40.48 56.82
C ILE A 253 -4.35 40.36 57.98
#